data_AF-A0A956GAN9-F1
#
_entry.id   AF-A0A956GAN9-F1
#
_cell.length_a   1.000
_cell.length_b   1.000
_cell.length_c   1.000
_cell.angle_alpha   90.00
_cell.angle_beta   90.00
_cell.angle_gamma   90.00
#
_symmetry.space_group_name_H-M   'P 1'
#
loop_
_entity.id
_entity.type
_entity.pdbx_description
1 polymer ?
#
loop_
_entity_poly.entity_id
_entity_poly.type
_entity_poly.pdbx_seq_one_letter_code
_entity_poly.pdbx_strand_id
1 'polypeptide(L)'
;MNIARPRSIVAAAVACALLAACGPEVPTRPPPSLLPGVDSAAPGNDTHIDPPPLTDAGTYPEGSTPPPPPPPPPPPPGAACTKPAITASAARPVTLLDAATLTQMASRMPCIADASLVALLQSSDTMFYDRKSIVPGYQDSHGDNVVTPIGMRPNTINPSLIVTGGHDALFSGHEFRFPFGRPIGVPDGMAEVIDFWHLPRDSAGKLLPAVYWVRRPNGNTTRYEWMFPLGTVFGELLFVVASDGTRWPFEVRTRTRTISGWTVDVHRPFPTAEDMAKALERKRAEKAQWQSSAEITALVAHLRDPSTLTSGQLKSSNYSKSFPALSGGVDKLPALGDSSILQALLSSEPFRSAKNKVWKQSGSLKTYAPSTDASFQIVPKSYNAGFVAVNDQACALCHQDAGRPFEDYYFFVTLYGELWGGDETFTWHPFETSKFVASDGRVLNFNYDNRKIRQDFVAGGVIEQYSQSKHPATVYKQIVRSWTNFKY
;
A
#
# COMPACT_ATOMS: atom_id res chain seq x y z
N MET A 1 55.69 17.65 -4.07
CA MET A 1 55.18 16.28 -4.33
C MET A 1 53.67 16.36 -4.48
N ASN A 2 53.19 16.42 -5.72
CA ASN A 2 51.77 16.44 -6.09
C ASN A 2 51.63 15.46 -7.25
N ILE A 3 50.83 14.41 -7.08
CA ILE A 3 50.54 13.44 -8.14
C ILE A 3 49.19 13.84 -8.75
N ALA A 4 49.25 14.38 -9.97
CA ALA A 4 48.11 14.61 -10.83
C ALA A 4 47.66 13.28 -11.46
N ARG A 5 46.34 13.04 -11.50
CA ARG A 5 45.73 11.96 -12.30
C ARG A 5 45.23 12.53 -13.63
N PRO A 6 45.46 11.87 -14.77
CA PRO A 6 44.87 12.27 -16.03
C PRO A 6 43.47 11.68 -16.22
N ARG A 7 42.62 12.47 -16.89
CA ARG A 7 41.35 12.05 -17.49
C ARG A 7 41.64 11.40 -18.83
N SER A 8 41.01 10.26 -19.12
CA SER A 8 40.92 9.73 -20.49
C SER A 8 39.47 9.74 -20.98
N ILE A 9 39.30 10.46 -22.07
CA ILE A 9 38.25 10.35 -23.10
C ILE A 9 38.66 9.18 -24.00
N VAL A 10 37.72 8.34 -24.48
CA VAL A 10 37.64 7.84 -25.88
C VAL A 10 36.25 7.26 -26.13
N ALA A 11 35.74 7.56 -27.32
CA ALA A 11 34.46 7.20 -27.91
C ALA A 11 34.53 5.92 -28.77
N ALA A 12 33.33 5.34 -28.96
CA ALA A 12 32.75 4.78 -30.19
C ALA A 12 33.47 3.70 -31.05
N ALA A 13 32.62 2.69 -31.34
CA ALA A 13 32.45 1.92 -32.58
C ALA A 13 33.48 0.87 -33.01
N VAL A 14 33.02 -0.37 -33.25
CA VAL A 14 33.31 -1.19 -34.45
C VAL A 14 32.17 -2.21 -34.67
N ALA A 15 31.86 -2.44 -35.94
CA ALA A 15 30.82 -3.27 -36.53
C ALA A 15 31.29 -4.68 -36.96
N CYS A 16 30.31 -5.52 -37.33
CA CYS A 16 30.30 -6.58 -38.36
C CYS A 16 31.37 -7.71 -38.41
N ALA A 17 30.89 -8.97 -38.35
CA ALA A 17 31.13 -10.07 -39.31
C ALA A 17 30.33 -11.33 -38.86
N LEU A 18 29.31 -11.81 -39.59
CA LEU A 18 29.34 -12.86 -40.65
C LEU A 18 29.79 -14.26 -40.18
N LEU A 19 28.86 -15.24 -40.19
CA LEU A 19 28.94 -16.46 -41.02
C LEU A 19 27.69 -17.36 -40.86
N ALA A 20 27.30 -17.94 -41.99
CA ALA A 20 26.14 -18.80 -42.19
C ALA A 20 26.43 -20.27 -41.83
N ALA A 21 25.39 -21.00 -41.43
CA ALA A 21 25.26 -22.44 -41.68
C ALA A 21 23.79 -22.87 -41.63
N CYS A 22 23.33 -23.47 -42.72
CA CYS A 22 22.05 -24.16 -42.87
C CYS A 22 22.06 -25.52 -42.15
N GLY A 23 20.91 -25.96 -41.63
CA GLY A 23 20.66 -27.38 -41.28
C GLY A 23 19.59 -27.57 -40.20
N PRO A 24 18.49 -28.31 -40.46
CA PRO A 24 17.40 -28.51 -39.51
C PRO A 24 17.57 -29.83 -38.74
N GLU A 25 17.60 -29.79 -37.41
CA GLU A 25 17.30 -30.96 -36.58
C GLU A 25 16.45 -30.51 -35.38
N VAL A 26 15.20 -30.97 -35.38
CA VAL A 26 14.30 -30.91 -34.23
C VAL A 26 14.64 -32.11 -33.35
N PRO A 27 15.15 -31.94 -32.11
CA PRO A 27 15.24 -33.05 -31.19
C PRO A 27 13.85 -33.28 -30.60
N THR A 28 13.26 -34.42 -30.90
CA THR A 28 12.08 -34.92 -30.19
C THR A 28 12.44 -35.14 -28.73
N ARG A 29 11.87 -34.31 -27.86
CA ARG A 29 11.97 -34.45 -26.40
C ARG A 29 11.22 -35.73 -26.00
N PRO A 30 11.83 -36.66 -25.24
CA PRO A 30 11.08 -37.81 -24.72
C PRO A 30 10.05 -37.33 -23.69
N PRO A 31 8.89 -38.01 -23.59
CA PRO A 31 7.89 -37.67 -22.58
C PRO A 31 8.48 -37.85 -21.17
N PRO A 32 8.11 -36.98 -20.21
CA PRO A 32 8.59 -37.11 -18.85
C PRO A 32 8.08 -38.42 -18.24
N SER A 33 9.01 -39.21 -17.71
CA SER A 33 8.74 -40.39 -16.92
C SER A 33 7.90 -40.03 -15.69
N LEU A 34 6.76 -40.72 -15.55
CA LEU A 34 5.94 -40.71 -14.34
C LEU A 34 6.79 -41.16 -13.14
N LEU A 35 6.97 -40.26 -12.17
CA LEU A 35 7.49 -40.63 -10.85
C LEU A 35 6.43 -41.46 -10.11
N PRO A 36 6.83 -42.49 -9.33
CA PRO A 36 5.89 -43.30 -8.56
C PRO A 36 5.30 -42.51 -7.40
N GLY A 37 4.05 -42.87 -7.08
CA GLY A 37 3.11 -42.11 -6.28
C GLY A 37 3.62 -41.69 -4.90
N VAL A 38 3.41 -40.42 -4.59
CA VAL A 38 3.33 -39.92 -3.23
C VAL A 38 1.87 -40.01 -2.85
N ASP A 39 1.54 -40.80 -1.82
CA ASP A 39 0.21 -40.90 -1.25
C ASP A 39 -0.25 -39.52 -0.77
N SER A 40 -1.02 -38.83 -1.60
CA SER A 40 -1.81 -37.68 -1.20
C SER A 40 -2.96 -38.18 -0.33
N ALA A 41 -2.77 -38.08 0.98
CA ALA A 41 -3.88 -38.19 1.93
C ALA A 41 -5.00 -37.24 1.49
N ALA A 42 -6.16 -37.79 1.15
CA ALA A 42 -7.33 -37.02 0.82
C ALA A 42 -7.64 -36.04 1.97
N PRO A 43 -7.77 -34.72 1.71
CA PRO A 43 -8.17 -33.80 2.75
C PRO A 43 -9.57 -34.20 3.23
N GLY A 44 -9.72 -34.31 4.55
CA GLY A 44 -10.99 -34.66 5.19
C GLY A 44 -12.11 -33.72 4.76
N ASN A 45 -13.35 -34.17 4.94
CA ASN A 45 -14.59 -33.41 4.71
C ASN A 45 -14.59 -32.07 5.48
N ASP A 46 -13.94 -31.05 4.93
CA ASP A 46 -14.19 -29.66 5.28
C ASP A 46 -15.59 -29.34 4.75
N THR A 47 -16.59 -29.35 5.64
CA THR A 47 -17.91 -28.84 5.35
C THR A 47 -17.78 -27.38 4.95
N HIS A 48 -17.87 -27.12 3.64
CA HIS A 48 -17.80 -25.81 3.02
C HIS A 48 -18.97 -24.96 3.54
N ILE A 49 -18.69 -24.03 4.46
CA ILE A 49 -19.64 -23.00 4.86
C ILE A 49 -19.16 -21.73 4.19
N ASP A 50 -19.67 -21.45 2.99
CA ASP A 50 -19.61 -20.10 2.48
C ASP A 50 -20.31 -19.17 3.48
N PRO A 51 -19.77 -17.97 3.73
CA PRO A 51 -20.60 -16.89 4.26
C PRO A 51 -21.87 -16.83 3.42
N PRO A 52 -23.06 -16.74 4.03
CA PRO A 52 -24.32 -16.86 3.32
C PRO A 52 -24.26 -16.02 2.04
N PRO A 53 -24.55 -16.63 0.87
CA PRO A 53 -24.50 -15.92 -0.38
C PRO A 53 -25.32 -14.64 -0.23
N LEU A 54 -24.90 -13.57 -0.90
CA LEU A 54 -25.69 -12.37 -1.06
C LEU A 54 -26.99 -12.78 -1.77
N THR A 55 -27.98 -13.28 -1.03
CA THR A 55 -29.35 -13.32 -1.53
C THR A 55 -29.70 -11.87 -1.81
N ASP A 56 -30.14 -11.61 -3.04
CA ASP A 56 -30.53 -10.30 -3.56
C ASP A 56 -30.96 -9.42 -2.40
N ALA A 57 -30.19 -8.37 -2.15
CA ALA A 57 -30.37 -7.47 -1.04
C ALA A 57 -31.85 -7.14 -0.96
N GLY A 58 -32.57 -7.85 -0.06
CA GLY A 58 -33.97 -7.56 0.20
C GLY A 58 -33.96 -6.08 0.48
N THR A 59 -34.70 -5.34 -0.34
CA THR A 59 -34.64 -3.89 -0.46
C THR A 59 -34.62 -3.30 0.95
N TYR A 60 -33.42 -3.07 1.49
CA TYR A 60 -33.27 -2.26 2.66
C TYR A 60 -33.71 -0.90 2.12
N PRO A 61 -34.79 -0.30 2.68
CA PRO A 61 -35.21 1.00 2.20
C PRO A 61 -33.96 1.88 2.21
N GLU A 62 -33.61 2.40 1.05
CA GLU A 62 -32.34 3.06 0.71
C GLU A 62 -32.14 4.39 1.48
N GLY A 63 -32.83 4.58 2.60
CA GLY A 63 -32.93 5.85 3.33
C GLY A 63 -32.86 5.76 4.85
N SER A 64 -32.48 4.63 5.47
CA SER A 64 -32.47 4.55 6.95
C SER A 64 -31.13 4.25 7.62
N THR A 65 -30.01 4.17 6.89
CA THR A 65 -28.73 4.37 7.58
C THR A 65 -28.62 5.86 7.89
N PRO A 66 -28.57 6.26 9.17
CA PRO A 66 -28.28 7.64 9.52
C PRO A 66 -27.02 8.06 8.77
N PRO A 67 -26.96 9.28 8.20
CA PRO A 67 -25.71 9.77 7.64
C PRO A 67 -24.64 9.59 8.70
N PRO A 68 -23.43 9.11 8.32
CA PRO A 68 -22.35 8.98 9.29
C PRO A 68 -22.22 10.30 10.05
N PRO A 69 -22.03 10.27 11.38
CA PRO A 69 -21.93 11.49 12.15
C PRO A 69 -20.88 12.39 11.48
N PRO A 70 -21.16 13.71 11.33
CA PRO A 70 -20.21 14.61 10.71
C PRO A 70 -18.87 14.45 11.40
N PRO A 71 -17.75 14.37 10.65
CA PRO A 71 -16.44 14.22 11.26
C PRO A 71 -16.24 15.33 12.29
N PRO A 72 -15.60 15.04 13.43
CA PRO A 72 -15.36 16.05 14.45
C PRO A 72 -14.66 17.27 13.80
N PRO A 73 -15.01 18.50 14.20
CA PRO A 73 -14.38 19.69 13.65
C PRO A 73 -12.86 19.58 13.85
N PRO A 74 -12.06 20.01 12.85
CA PRO A 74 -10.61 19.94 12.96
C PRO A 74 -10.15 20.75 14.18
N PRO A 75 -9.14 20.27 14.92
CA PRO A 75 -8.64 20.97 16.09
C PRO A 75 -8.13 22.38 15.70
N PRO A 76 -8.30 23.38 16.57
CA PRO A 76 -7.89 24.75 16.28
C PRO A 76 -6.36 24.84 16.06
N PRO A 77 -5.87 25.83 15.28
CA PRO A 77 -4.44 26.10 15.13
C PRO A 77 -3.78 26.28 16.51
N GLY A 78 -2.73 25.50 16.80
CA GLY A 78 -2.07 25.49 18.11
C GLY A 78 -2.66 24.48 19.11
N ALA A 79 -3.62 23.65 18.70
CA ALA A 79 -4.03 22.50 19.50
C ALA A 79 -2.81 21.64 19.87
N ALA A 80 -2.77 21.21 21.13
CA ALA A 80 -1.76 20.29 21.60
C ALA A 80 -1.73 19.06 20.69
N CYS A 81 -0.55 18.73 20.19
CA CYS A 81 -0.31 17.48 19.50
C CYS A 81 0.48 16.56 20.44
N THR A 82 0.31 15.26 20.25
CA THR A 82 0.99 14.25 21.04
C THR A 82 1.82 13.38 20.11
N LYS A 83 3.08 13.13 20.48
CA LYS A 83 3.88 12.11 19.82
C LYS A 83 3.45 10.73 20.34
N PRO A 84 3.03 9.80 19.46
CA PRO A 84 2.73 8.43 19.89
C PRO A 84 3.92 7.80 20.62
N ALA A 85 3.71 7.44 21.89
CA ALA A 85 4.68 6.71 22.71
C ALA A 85 4.62 5.19 22.39
N ILE A 86 5.25 4.80 21.29
CA ILE A 86 5.29 3.40 20.85
C ILE A 86 6.44 2.67 21.54
N THR A 87 6.12 1.62 22.29
CA THR A 87 7.12 0.79 22.97
C THR A 87 7.33 -0.52 22.21
N ALA A 88 8.58 -0.83 21.87
CA ALA A 88 8.94 -2.09 21.23
C ALA A 88 8.67 -3.30 22.14
N SER A 89 8.70 -3.11 23.46
CA SER A 89 8.41 -4.14 24.46
C SER A 89 6.92 -4.33 24.79
N ALA A 90 6.01 -3.55 24.22
CA ALA A 90 4.58 -3.72 24.46
C ALA A 90 4.13 -5.12 23.99
N ALA A 91 3.37 -5.82 24.82
CA ALA A 91 2.81 -7.13 24.51
C ALA A 91 1.74 -6.98 23.42
N ARG A 92 2.13 -7.25 22.17
CA ARG A 92 1.23 -7.21 21.01
C ARG A 92 0.63 -8.59 20.75
N PRO A 93 -0.58 -8.66 20.15
CA PRO A 93 -1.14 -9.93 19.70
C PRO A 93 -0.16 -10.71 18.81
N VAL A 94 0.52 -10.01 17.91
CA VAL A 94 1.60 -10.54 17.08
C VAL A 94 2.70 -9.48 16.90
N THR A 95 3.96 -9.90 16.94
CA THR A 95 5.11 -9.04 16.62
C THR A 95 5.57 -9.35 15.20
N LEU A 96 5.37 -8.39 14.29
CA LEU A 96 5.70 -8.53 12.87
C LEU A 96 7.00 -7.81 12.49
N LEU A 97 7.12 -6.55 12.92
CA LEU A 97 8.33 -5.76 12.78
C LEU A 97 9.32 -6.06 13.90
N ASP A 98 10.60 -6.16 13.58
CA ASP A 98 11.63 -6.39 14.59
C ASP A 98 11.77 -5.19 15.55
N ALA A 99 12.23 -5.47 16.77
CA ALA A 99 12.27 -4.46 17.84
C ALA A 99 13.21 -3.28 17.53
N ALA A 100 14.28 -3.49 16.77
CA ALA A 100 15.23 -2.43 16.42
C ALA A 100 14.60 -1.47 15.41
N THR A 101 13.97 -2.01 14.36
CA THR A 101 13.24 -1.23 13.36
C THR A 101 12.05 -0.49 13.99
N LEU A 102 11.28 -1.16 14.86
CA LEU A 102 10.17 -0.54 15.59
C LEU A 102 10.64 0.61 16.50
N THR A 103 11.76 0.45 17.20
CA THR A 103 12.36 1.51 18.03
C THR A 103 12.83 2.70 17.17
N GLN A 104 13.46 2.41 16.04
CA GLN A 104 13.92 3.43 15.11
C GLN A 104 12.73 4.23 14.54
N MET A 105 11.68 3.55 14.10
CA MET A 105 10.45 4.18 13.63
C MET A 105 9.79 5.00 14.76
N ALA A 106 9.65 4.44 15.96
CA ALA A 106 9.03 5.12 17.11
C ALA A 106 9.73 6.44 17.44
N SER A 107 11.07 6.49 17.35
CA SER A 107 11.86 7.72 17.57
C SER A 107 11.57 8.83 16.55
N ARG A 108 10.97 8.47 15.40
CA ARG A 108 10.61 9.36 14.30
C ARG A 108 9.12 9.61 14.18
N MET A 109 8.31 9.15 15.14
CA MET A 109 6.87 9.41 15.11
C MET A 109 6.59 10.92 15.12
N PRO A 110 5.73 11.40 14.21
CA PRO A 110 5.37 12.81 14.18
C PRO A 110 4.54 13.18 15.41
N CYS A 111 4.46 14.47 15.69
CA CYS A 111 3.45 14.98 16.61
C CYS A 111 2.10 14.98 15.89
N ILE A 112 1.09 14.32 16.44
CA ILE A 112 -0.23 14.15 15.79
C ILE A 112 -1.29 14.89 16.62
N ALA A 113 -2.11 15.71 15.96
CA ALA A 113 -3.18 16.47 16.62
C ALA A 113 -4.45 15.62 16.86
N ASP A 114 -4.64 14.56 16.08
CA ASP A 114 -5.74 13.62 16.22
C ASP A 114 -5.48 12.64 17.37
N ALA A 115 -6.16 12.85 18.49
CA ALA A 115 -6.02 12.02 19.68
C ALA A 115 -6.43 10.55 19.45
N SER A 116 -7.39 10.28 18.57
CA SER A 116 -7.82 8.91 18.24
C SER A 116 -6.74 8.18 17.48
N LEU A 117 -6.08 8.84 16.51
CA LEU A 117 -4.94 8.26 15.81
C LEU A 117 -3.74 8.04 16.76
N VAL A 118 -3.47 8.97 17.68
CA VAL A 118 -2.43 8.79 18.70
C VAL A 118 -2.72 7.55 19.56
N ALA A 119 -3.94 7.43 20.09
CA ALA A 119 -4.35 6.30 20.92
C ALA A 119 -4.26 4.97 20.15
N LEU A 120 -4.65 4.97 18.86
CA LEU A 120 -4.51 3.83 17.98
C LEU A 120 -3.04 3.42 17.84
N LEU A 121 -2.14 4.34 17.48
CA LEU A 121 -0.72 4.02 17.28
C LEU A 121 -0.03 3.59 18.58
N GLN A 122 -0.46 4.09 19.73
CA GLN A 122 0.04 3.71 21.06
C GLN A 122 -0.51 2.38 21.56
N SER A 123 -1.64 1.92 21.01
CA SER A 123 -2.29 0.70 21.47
C SER A 123 -1.35 -0.50 21.35
N SER A 124 -1.36 -1.35 22.39
CA SER A 124 -0.71 -2.66 22.35
C SER A 124 -1.35 -3.59 21.31
N ASP A 125 -2.52 -3.27 20.77
CA ASP A 125 -3.17 -4.07 19.73
C ASP A 125 -2.71 -3.70 18.32
N THR A 126 -1.96 -2.60 18.18
CA THR A 126 -1.46 -2.15 16.88
C THR A 126 -0.18 -2.89 16.51
N MET A 127 -0.28 -3.65 15.43
CA MET A 127 0.79 -4.44 14.84
C MET A 127 1.44 -3.62 13.73
N PHE A 128 2.74 -3.36 13.86
CA PHE A 128 3.54 -2.68 12.84
C PHE A 128 4.23 -3.71 11.97
N TYR A 129 4.31 -3.45 10.67
CA TYR A 129 4.97 -4.33 9.71
C TYR A 129 5.51 -3.55 8.52
N ASP A 130 6.28 -4.22 7.70
CA ASP A 130 6.88 -3.70 6.48
C ASP A 130 6.78 -4.77 5.38
N ARG A 131 7.26 -4.44 4.19
CA ARG A 131 7.26 -5.35 3.03
C ARG A 131 8.19 -6.57 3.20
N LYS A 132 9.04 -6.60 4.23
CA LYS A 132 9.90 -7.75 4.53
C LYS A 132 9.20 -8.73 5.46
N SER A 133 8.44 -8.23 6.42
CA SER A 133 7.69 -9.03 7.40
C SER A 133 6.35 -9.54 6.85
N ILE A 134 5.71 -8.80 5.95
CA ILE A 134 4.60 -9.29 5.10
C ILE A 134 4.99 -9.04 3.66
N VAL A 135 5.42 -10.09 2.96
CA VAL A 135 5.95 -9.98 1.60
C VAL A 135 4.81 -9.79 0.60
N PRO A 136 4.81 -8.71 -0.19
CA PRO A 136 3.87 -8.52 -1.30
C PRO A 136 3.75 -9.77 -2.18
N GLY A 137 2.55 -10.31 -2.35
CA GLY A 137 2.31 -11.43 -3.25
C GLY A 137 0.83 -11.70 -3.54
N TYR A 138 0.51 -12.30 -4.68
CA TYR A 138 -0.86 -12.53 -5.16
C TYR A 138 -1.26 -13.99 -5.09
N GLN A 139 -2.56 -14.25 -5.13
CA GLN A 139 -3.11 -15.60 -5.16
C GLN A 139 -3.24 -16.08 -6.60
N ASP A 140 -2.53 -17.15 -6.90
CA ASP A 140 -2.75 -18.00 -8.05
C ASP A 140 -3.88 -18.96 -7.69
N SER A 141 -5.11 -18.54 -7.97
CA SER A 141 -6.31 -19.27 -7.53
C SER A 141 -6.80 -20.28 -8.55
N HIS A 142 -6.27 -20.28 -9.77
CA HIS A 142 -6.71 -21.13 -10.88
C HIS A 142 -5.68 -22.19 -11.23
N GLY A 143 -6.01 -23.45 -10.98
CA GLY A 143 -5.23 -24.59 -11.43
C GLY A 143 -5.67 -25.92 -10.85
N ASP A 144 -4.93 -26.98 -11.16
CA ASP A 144 -5.19 -28.35 -10.70
C ASP A 144 -4.14 -28.86 -9.70
N ASN A 145 -3.15 -28.02 -9.34
CA ASN A 145 -1.98 -28.39 -8.53
C ASN A 145 -1.11 -29.51 -9.14
N VAL A 146 -1.36 -29.91 -10.38
CA VAL A 146 -0.63 -30.98 -11.10
C VAL A 146 0.13 -30.40 -12.29
N VAL A 147 -0.56 -29.60 -13.12
CA VAL A 147 -0.04 -28.92 -14.32
C VAL A 147 -0.05 -27.42 -14.12
N THR A 148 -1.12 -26.88 -13.52
CA THR A 148 -1.27 -25.44 -13.25
C THR A 148 -1.15 -25.20 -11.75
N PRO A 149 -0.23 -24.30 -11.36
CA PRO A 149 0.05 -24.07 -9.95
C PRO A 149 -1.09 -23.33 -9.26
N ILE A 150 -1.34 -23.66 -8.00
CA ILE A 150 -2.23 -22.91 -7.11
C ILE A 150 -1.41 -22.46 -5.92
N GLY A 151 -1.62 -21.25 -5.40
CA GLY A 151 -0.96 -20.80 -4.18
C GLY A 151 -0.81 -19.29 -4.05
N MET A 152 0.08 -18.87 -3.17
CA MET A 152 0.55 -17.51 -3.01
C MET A 152 1.89 -17.35 -3.76
N ARG A 153 2.02 -16.27 -4.52
CA ARG A 153 3.24 -15.93 -5.26
C ARG A 153 3.74 -14.56 -4.84
N PRO A 154 5.02 -14.41 -4.46
CA PRO A 154 5.57 -13.08 -4.23
C PRO A 154 5.62 -12.32 -5.56
N ASN A 155 5.56 -10.98 -5.52
CA ASN A 155 5.69 -10.14 -6.71
C ASN A 155 7.10 -10.16 -7.34
N THR A 156 8.03 -10.95 -6.78
CA THR A 156 9.46 -11.02 -7.12
C THR A 156 9.82 -12.17 -8.07
N ILE A 157 8.83 -12.84 -8.68
CA ILE A 157 9.10 -14.02 -9.51
C ILE A 157 9.98 -13.71 -10.73
N ASN A 158 10.73 -14.71 -11.19
CA ASN A 158 11.42 -14.62 -12.47
C ASN A 158 10.39 -14.39 -13.60
N PRO A 159 10.54 -13.34 -14.43
CA PRO A 159 9.59 -12.98 -15.48
C PRO A 159 9.24 -14.10 -16.48
N SER A 160 10.08 -15.12 -16.61
CA SER A 160 9.90 -16.22 -17.56
C SER A 160 9.00 -17.37 -17.07
N LEU A 161 8.51 -17.35 -15.82
CA LEU A 161 7.96 -18.54 -15.17
C LEU A 161 6.47 -18.84 -15.38
N ILE A 162 5.66 -17.93 -15.95
CA ILE A 162 4.20 -18.15 -16.07
C ILE A 162 3.71 -17.98 -17.51
N VAL A 163 3.62 -16.74 -18.00
CA VAL A 163 3.29 -16.47 -19.41
C VAL A 163 4.23 -15.39 -19.94
N THR A 164 4.79 -15.60 -21.13
CA THR A 164 5.64 -14.63 -21.81
C THR A 164 4.94 -13.27 -21.91
N GLY A 165 5.56 -12.22 -21.37
CA GLY A 165 5.02 -10.85 -21.36
C GLY A 165 4.00 -10.54 -20.27
N GLY A 166 3.46 -11.56 -19.56
CA GLY A 166 2.50 -11.35 -18.46
C GLY A 166 3.14 -10.62 -17.28
N HIS A 167 4.37 -10.99 -16.93
CA HIS A 167 5.09 -10.33 -15.85
C HIS A 167 5.31 -8.84 -16.12
N ASP A 168 5.76 -8.48 -17.32
CA ASP A 168 6.03 -7.08 -17.67
C ASP A 168 4.75 -6.24 -17.75
N ALA A 169 3.62 -6.86 -18.10
CA ALA A 169 2.32 -6.22 -18.10
C ALA A 169 1.88 -5.87 -16.66
N LEU A 170 2.11 -6.76 -15.70
CA LEU A 170 1.59 -6.62 -14.33
C LEU A 170 2.54 -5.93 -13.37
N PHE A 171 3.85 -6.13 -13.52
CA PHE A 171 4.88 -5.77 -12.56
C PHE A 171 5.94 -4.81 -13.14
N SER A 172 6.52 -3.99 -12.27
CA SER A 172 7.72 -3.19 -12.54
C SER A 172 8.78 -3.58 -11.51
N GLY A 173 9.75 -4.38 -11.93
CA GLY A 173 10.69 -5.00 -10.99
C GLY A 173 9.96 -6.03 -10.12
N HIS A 174 9.85 -5.74 -8.83
CA HIS A 174 9.30 -6.65 -7.81
C HIS A 174 7.95 -6.19 -7.24
N GLU A 175 7.30 -5.25 -7.89
CA GLU A 175 6.06 -4.64 -7.42
C GLU A 175 5.05 -4.61 -8.55
N PHE A 176 3.76 -4.70 -8.22
CA PHE A 176 2.73 -4.37 -9.20
C PHE A 176 2.97 -2.97 -9.76
N ARG A 177 2.69 -2.80 -11.05
CA ARG A 177 2.67 -1.46 -11.63
C ARG A 177 1.59 -0.63 -10.93
N PHE A 178 1.76 0.69 -11.02
CA PHE A 178 0.77 1.64 -10.51
C PHE A 178 -0.62 1.31 -11.10
N PRO A 179 -1.68 1.22 -10.28
CA PRO A 179 -1.77 1.79 -8.94
C PRO A 179 -1.58 0.83 -7.76
N PHE A 180 -1.24 -0.44 -7.98
CA PHE A 180 -1.39 -1.46 -6.93
C PHE A 180 -0.12 -1.78 -6.14
N GLY A 181 1.07 -1.63 -6.73
CA GLY A 181 2.29 -2.11 -6.08
C GLY A 181 2.88 -1.18 -5.03
N ARG A 182 2.41 0.06 -4.96
CA ARG A 182 3.01 1.09 -4.10
C ARG A 182 1.99 2.12 -3.64
N PRO A 183 2.27 2.83 -2.53
CA PRO A 183 1.40 3.90 -2.07
C PRO A 183 1.19 4.92 -3.19
N ILE A 184 -0.06 5.33 -3.38
CA ILE A 184 -0.39 6.36 -4.38
C ILE A 184 0.42 7.62 -4.13
N GLY A 185 0.90 8.26 -5.19
CA GLY A 185 1.73 9.45 -5.05
C GLY A 185 3.22 9.19 -5.07
N VAL A 186 3.68 8.02 -4.65
CA VAL A 186 5.10 7.77 -4.31
C VAL A 186 5.80 7.05 -5.47
N PRO A 187 6.83 7.64 -6.08
CA PRO A 187 7.68 6.91 -7.02
C PRO A 187 8.57 5.88 -6.33
N ASP A 188 9.05 4.90 -7.10
CA ASP A 188 9.86 3.80 -6.58
C ASP A 188 11.15 4.30 -5.89
N GLY A 189 11.44 3.72 -4.72
CA GLY A 189 12.60 4.05 -3.90
C GLY A 189 12.63 5.47 -3.31
N MET A 190 11.58 6.28 -3.49
CA MET A 190 11.58 7.68 -3.05
C MET A 190 11.03 7.89 -1.63
N ALA A 191 10.32 6.91 -1.07
CA ALA A 191 9.89 6.93 0.31
C ALA A 191 10.05 5.56 0.97
N GLU A 192 10.27 5.57 2.27
CA GLU A 192 10.13 4.38 3.10
C GLU A 192 8.72 4.34 3.69
N VAL A 193 8.16 3.14 3.79
CA VAL A 193 6.79 2.91 4.26
C VAL A 193 6.85 1.89 5.39
N ILE A 194 6.26 2.24 6.53
CA ILE A 194 5.94 1.29 7.58
C ILE A 194 4.43 1.20 7.67
N ASP A 195 3.90 0.00 7.49
CA ASP A 195 2.48 -0.27 7.61
C ASP A 195 2.11 -0.56 9.08
N PHE A 196 0.85 -0.33 9.42
CA PHE A 196 0.29 -0.77 10.69
C PHE A 196 -1.14 -1.29 10.51
N TRP A 197 -1.49 -2.25 11.35
CA TRP A 197 -2.79 -2.90 11.40
C TRP A 197 -3.29 -2.94 12.84
N HIS A 198 -4.53 -2.49 13.04
CA HIS A 198 -5.20 -2.46 14.33
C HIS A 198 -6.55 -3.17 14.22
N LEU A 199 -6.79 -4.12 15.11
CA LEU A 199 -8.07 -4.82 15.23
C LEU A 199 -8.88 -4.25 16.42
N PRO A 200 -10.20 -4.08 16.26
CA PRO A 200 -11.05 -3.60 17.33
C PRO A 200 -11.24 -4.68 18.41
N ARG A 201 -11.64 -4.26 19.60
CA ARG A 201 -12.13 -5.13 20.67
C ARG A 201 -13.64 -5.01 20.79
N ASP A 202 -14.31 -6.09 21.20
CA ASP A 202 -15.72 -6.05 21.56
C ASP A 202 -15.95 -5.36 22.92
N SER A 203 -17.21 -5.27 23.34
CA SER A 203 -17.59 -4.67 24.62
C SER A 203 -17.06 -5.43 25.86
N ALA A 204 -16.65 -6.69 25.70
CA ALA A 204 -16.01 -7.50 26.74
C ALA A 204 -14.48 -7.36 26.72
N GLY A 205 -13.94 -6.54 25.82
CA GLY A 205 -12.50 -6.35 25.65
C GLY A 205 -11.83 -7.50 24.90
N LYS A 206 -12.57 -8.43 24.28
CA LYS A 206 -11.98 -9.48 23.45
C LYS A 206 -11.62 -8.90 22.07
N LEU A 207 -10.44 -9.24 21.56
CA LEU A 207 -10.03 -8.86 20.21
C LEU A 207 -10.96 -9.51 19.17
N LEU A 208 -11.41 -8.73 18.20
CA LEU A 208 -12.19 -9.20 17.06
C LEU A 208 -11.21 -9.54 15.92
N PRO A 209 -11.04 -10.82 15.57
CA PRO A 209 -10.07 -11.24 14.56
C PRO A 209 -10.52 -10.90 13.14
N ALA A 210 -9.59 -10.86 12.19
CA ALA A 210 -9.90 -11.07 10.79
C ALA A 210 -10.41 -12.51 10.60
N VAL A 211 -11.38 -12.74 9.72
CA VAL A 211 -11.94 -14.09 9.51
C VAL A 211 -11.70 -14.55 8.09
N TYR A 212 -11.32 -15.81 7.90
CA TYR A 212 -11.02 -16.37 6.59
C TYR A 212 -11.84 -17.62 6.27
N TRP A 213 -11.98 -17.92 4.99
CA TRP A 213 -12.58 -19.16 4.48
C TRP A 213 -11.93 -19.52 3.15
N VAL A 214 -12.13 -20.77 2.72
CA VAL A 214 -11.71 -21.25 1.41
C VAL A 214 -12.94 -21.36 0.54
N ARG A 215 -12.90 -20.70 -0.62
CA ARG A 215 -13.92 -20.80 -1.66
C ARG A 215 -13.40 -21.69 -2.79
N ARG A 216 -14.23 -22.63 -3.24
CA ARG A 216 -13.96 -23.47 -4.41
C ARG A 216 -15.07 -23.34 -5.45
N PRO A 217 -15.07 -22.28 -6.29
CA PRO A 217 -16.15 -22.03 -7.26
C PRO A 217 -16.37 -23.19 -8.23
N ASN A 218 -15.30 -23.92 -8.55
CA ASN A 218 -15.32 -25.14 -9.34
C ASN A 218 -14.12 -26.04 -8.98
N GLY A 219 -13.95 -27.16 -9.68
CA GLY A 219 -12.90 -28.14 -9.40
C GLY A 219 -11.46 -27.65 -9.64
N ASN A 220 -11.27 -26.55 -10.36
CA ASN A 220 -9.98 -26.02 -10.76
C ASN A 220 -9.68 -24.65 -10.14
N THR A 221 -10.53 -24.15 -9.25
CA THR A 221 -10.29 -22.87 -8.59
C THR A 221 -10.43 -23.02 -7.09
N THR A 222 -9.36 -22.67 -6.38
CA THR A 222 -9.34 -22.64 -4.92
C THR A 222 -8.81 -21.29 -4.49
N ARG A 223 -9.63 -20.51 -3.79
CA ARG A 223 -9.32 -19.16 -3.33
C ARG A 223 -9.44 -19.08 -1.82
N TYR A 224 -8.45 -18.49 -1.17
CA TYR A 224 -8.61 -18.06 0.22
C TYR A 224 -9.18 -16.65 0.22
N GLU A 225 -10.26 -16.46 0.94
CA GLU A 225 -10.88 -15.17 1.14
C GLU A 225 -10.85 -14.82 2.62
N TRP A 226 -10.91 -13.53 2.91
CA TRP A 226 -10.97 -13.03 4.27
C TRP A 226 -11.76 -11.74 4.35
N MET A 227 -12.21 -11.42 5.55
CA MET A 227 -12.90 -10.16 5.86
C MET A 227 -12.46 -9.65 7.23
N PHE A 228 -12.46 -8.33 7.36
CA PHE A 228 -12.13 -7.65 8.61
C PHE A 228 -13.39 -7.22 9.36
N PRO A 229 -13.37 -7.24 10.71
CA PRO A 229 -14.46 -6.68 11.50
C PRO A 229 -14.56 -5.16 11.32
N LEU A 230 -15.78 -4.64 11.44
CA LEU A 230 -16.08 -3.22 11.54
C LEU A 230 -15.15 -2.54 12.57
N GLY A 231 -14.49 -1.45 12.18
CA GLY A 231 -13.55 -0.71 13.02
C GLY A 231 -12.09 -1.13 12.90
N THR A 232 -11.78 -2.17 12.12
CA THR A 232 -10.38 -2.49 11.75
C THR A 232 -9.73 -1.30 11.06
N VAL A 233 -8.48 -1.00 11.41
CA VAL A 233 -7.71 0.07 10.77
C VAL A 233 -6.45 -0.49 10.14
N PHE A 234 -6.26 -0.19 8.87
CA PHE A 234 -4.96 -0.27 8.21
C PHE A 234 -4.40 1.14 8.05
N GLY A 235 -3.09 1.29 8.15
CA GLY A 235 -2.47 2.56 7.85
C GLY A 235 -1.02 2.44 7.42
N GLU A 236 -0.52 3.55 6.90
CA GLU A 236 0.83 3.69 6.38
C GLU A 236 1.48 4.90 7.05
N LEU A 237 2.71 4.76 7.52
CA LEU A 237 3.58 5.87 7.89
C LEU A 237 4.66 6.01 6.82
N LEU A 238 4.64 7.15 6.12
CA LEU A 238 5.53 7.40 5.00
C LEU A 238 6.62 8.39 5.39
N PHE A 239 7.86 8.05 5.01
CA PHE A 239 9.05 8.84 5.30
C PHE A 239 9.74 9.30 4.03
N VAL A 240 10.15 10.56 3.99
CA VAL A 240 11.22 11.01 3.08
C VAL A 240 12.56 10.72 3.73
N VAL A 241 13.54 10.29 2.94
CA VAL A 241 14.89 9.98 3.40
C VAL A 241 15.82 11.11 2.98
N ALA A 242 16.40 11.82 3.96
CA ALA A 242 17.40 12.85 3.70
C ALA A 242 18.72 12.21 3.22
N SER A 243 19.63 13.02 2.68
CA SER A 243 20.91 12.54 2.13
C SER A 243 21.83 11.85 3.14
N ASP A 244 21.64 12.13 4.44
CA ASP A 244 22.34 11.49 5.55
C ASP A 244 21.70 10.15 6.00
N GLY A 245 20.64 9.71 5.32
CA GLY A 245 19.85 8.53 5.69
C GLY A 245 18.80 8.80 6.76
N THR A 246 18.68 10.03 7.27
CA THR A 246 17.68 10.37 8.28
C THR A 246 16.28 10.34 7.67
N ARG A 247 15.37 9.63 8.34
CA ARG A 247 13.96 9.52 7.98
C ARG A 247 13.14 10.62 8.61
N TRP A 248 12.34 11.29 7.80
CA TRP A 248 11.39 12.30 8.24
C TRP A 248 9.98 11.91 7.82
N PRO A 249 9.04 11.73 8.77
CA PRO A 249 7.67 11.43 8.40
C PRO A 249 7.11 12.62 7.64
N PHE A 250 6.38 12.36 6.56
CA PHE A 250 5.67 13.41 5.83
C PHE A 250 4.17 13.15 5.71
N GLU A 251 3.75 11.90 5.88
CA GLU A 251 2.36 11.51 5.72
C GLU A 251 2.03 10.29 6.57
N VAL A 252 0.87 10.32 7.25
CA VAL A 252 0.24 9.14 7.86
C VAL A 252 -1.06 8.91 7.12
N ARG A 253 -1.32 7.69 6.66
CA ARG A 253 -2.58 7.32 6.01
C ARG A 253 -3.31 6.31 6.85
N THR A 254 -4.63 6.40 6.85
CA THR A 254 -5.48 5.40 7.49
C THR A 254 -6.63 5.02 6.59
N ARG A 255 -7.05 3.76 6.71
CA ARG A 255 -8.27 3.20 6.17
C ARG A 255 -8.95 2.45 7.30
N THR A 256 -10.13 2.92 7.69
CA THR A 256 -10.94 2.29 8.73
C THR A 256 -12.10 1.54 8.09
N ARG A 257 -12.23 0.26 8.42
CA ARG A 257 -13.28 -0.62 7.93
C ARG A 257 -14.62 -0.11 8.43
N THR A 258 -15.51 0.26 7.50
CA THR A 258 -16.95 0.42 7.75
C THR A 258 -17.65 -0.90 7.44
N ILE A 259 -18.97 -0.99 7.63
CA ILE A 259 -19.68 -2.24 7.32
C ILE A 259 -19.73 -2.52 5.81
N SER A 260 -19.74 -1.47 4.99
CA SER A 260 -19.92 -1.56 3.54
C SER A 260 -18.67 -1.21 2.73
N GLY A 261 -17.63 -0.66 3.36
CA GLY A 261 -16.39 -0.28 2.66
C GLY A 261 -15.30 0.20 3.61
N TRP A 262 -14.57 1.23 3.18
CA TRP A 262 -13.51 1.85 3.97
C TRP A 262 -13.71 3.36 3.99
N THR A 263 -13.51 3.98 5.16
CA THR A 263 -13.30 5.43 5.26
C THR A 263 -11.81 5.70 5.34
N VAL A 264 -11.35 6.72 4.64
CA VAL A 264 -9.91 7.05 4.56
C VAL A 264 -9.62 8.38 5.23
N ASP A 265 -8.39 8.52 5.71
CA ASP A 265 -7.83 9.81 6.11
C ASP A 265 -6.33 9.85 5.82
N VAL A 266 -5.81 11.06 5.63
CA VAL A 266 -4.38 11.32 5.43
C VAL A 266 -4.01 12.49 6.33
N HIS A 267 -3.10 12.26 7.27
CA HIS A 267 -2.60 13.28 8.17
C HIS A 267 -1.24 13.79 7.67
N ARG A 268 -1.10 15.11 7.55
CA ARG A 268 0.11 15.81 7.09
C ARG A 268 0.44 16.97 8.02
N PRO A 269 1.70 17.41 8.10
CA PRO A 269 2.05 18.64 8.83
C PRO A 269 1.35 19.87 8.23
N PHE A 270 1.16 19.86 6.90
CA PHE A 270 0.53 20.93 6.14
C PHE A 270 -0.60 20.39 5.26
N PRO A 271 -1.85 20.47 5.71
CA PRO A 271 -3.00 20.12 4.87
C PRO A 271 -3.15 21.04 3.63
N THR A 272 -2.68 22.29 3.71
CA THR A 272 -2.76 23.29 2.62
C THR A 272 -1.46 24.04 2.40
N ALA A 273 -1.29 24.66 1.21
CA ALA A 273 -0.14 25.51 0.91
C ALA A 273 -0.04 26.71 1.86
N GLU A 274 -1.18 27.27 2.25
CA GLU A 274 -1.26 28.37 3.22
C GLU A 274 -0.83 27.92 4.63
N ASP A 275 -1.15 26.69 5.05
CA ASP A 275 -0.64 26.14 6.31
C ASP A 275 0.89 26.09 6.32
N MET A 276 1.51 25.66 5.21
CA MET A 276 2.97 25.62 5.08
C MET A 276 3.59 27.03 5.06
N ALA A 277 2.97 27.98 4.35
CA ALA A 277 3.44 29.36 4.30
C ALA A 277 3.46 30.00 5.70
N LYS A 278 2.37 29.82 6.47
CA LYS A 278 2.28 30.31 7.86
C LYS A 278 3.31 29.65 8.78
N ALA A 279 3.56 28.35 8.62
CA ALA A 279 4.57 27.64 9.41
C ALA A 279 5.99 28.14 9.11
N LEU A 280 6.32 28.35 7.83
CA LEU A 280 7.59 28.96 7.41
C LEU A 280 7.80 30.35 8.02
N GLU A 281 6.78 31.22 7.98
CA GLU A 281 6.87 32.57 8.55
C GLU A 281 7.07 32.55 10.06
N ARG A 282 6.36 31.67 10.78
CA ARG A 282 6.55 31.48 12.22
C ARG A 282 7.96 31.00 12.53
N LYS A 283 8.45 29.97 11.82
CA LYS A 283 9.82 29.46 11.99
C LYS A 283 10.88 30.49 11.64
N ARG A 284 10.63 31.32 10.63
CA ARG A 284 11.47 32.47 10.27
C ARG A 284 11.59 33.47 11.42
N ALA A 285 10.51 33.72 12.15
CA ALA A 285 10.51 34.60 13.32
C ALA A 285 11.26 34.00 14.52
N GLU A 286 11.16 32.68 14.72
CA GLU A 286 11.80 31.95 15.84
C GLU A 286 13.32 31.84 15.71
N LYS A 287 13.88 31.82 14.49
CA LYS A 287 15.31 31.59 14.27
C LYS A 287 16.01 32.77 13.60
N ALA A 288 16.96 33.38 14.29
CA ALA A 288 17.70 34.55 13.81
C ALA A 288 18.34 34.34 12.43
N GLN A 289 18.97 33.18 12.18
CA GLN A 289 19.61 32.91 10.89
C GLN A 289 18.64 32.82 9.69
N TRP A 290 17.34 32.73 9.94
CA TRP A 290 16.32 32.58 8.89
C TRP A 290 15.58 33.89 8.58
N GLN A 291 15.67 34.90 9.46
CA GLN A 291 14.92 36.15 9.33
C GLN A 291 15.14 36.85 7.98
N SER A 292 16.36 36.80 7.45
CA SER A 292 16.76 37.36 6.15
C SER A 292 16.86 36.32 5.02
N SER A 293 16.34 35.10 5.22
CA SER A 293 16.44 34.04 4.20
C SER A 293 15.61 34.39 2.96
N ALA A 294 16.30 34.59 1.84
CA ALA A 294 15.70 34.78 0.53
C ALA A 294 14.95 33.52 0.07
N GLU A 295 15.43 32.32 0.43
CA GLU A 295 14.80 31.06 0.06
C GLU A 295 13.43 30.88 0.74
N ILE A 296 13.33 31.22 2.04
CA ILE A 296 12.03 31.21 2.74
C ILE A 296 11.07 32.20 2.11
N THR A 297 11.56 33.41 1.78
CA THR A 297 10.74 34.45 1.15
C THR A 297 10.20 33.98 -0.21
N ALA A 298 11.04 33.38 -1.04
CA ALA A 298 10.66 32.83 -2.33
C ALA A 298 9.67 31.66 -2.19
N LEU A 299 9.89 30.74 -1.24
CA LEU A 299 8.98 29.62 -1.01
C LEU A 299 7.61 30.08 -0.48
N VAL A 300 7.56 31.06 0.43
CA VAL A 300 6.28 31.64 0.90
C VAL A 300 5.54 32.32 -0.25
N ALA A 301 6.24 33.09 -1.09
CA ALA A 301 5.64 33.70 -2.27
C ALA A 301 5.09 32.63 -3.24
N HIS A 302 5.87 31.58 -3.52
CA HIS A 302 5.44 30.44 -4.32
C HIS A 302 4.18 29.81 -3.75
N LEU A 303 4.14 29.48 -2.46
CA LEU A 303 3.00 28.81 -1.81
C LEU A 303 1.71 29.62 -1.92
N ARG A 304 1.79 30.94 -1.80
CA ARG A 304 0.64 31.86 -1.86
C ARG A 304 0.21 32.24 -3.26
N ASP A 305 1.07 32.10 -4.27
CA ASP A 305 0.74 32.46 -5.64
C ASP A 305 0.01 31.30 -6.35
N PRO A 306 -1.32 31.36 -6.57
CA PRO A 306 -2.05 30.29 -7.25
C PRO A 306 -1.56 30.07 -8.69
N SER A 307 -0.92 31.07 -9.33
CA SER A 307 -0.45 30.96 -10.71
C SER A 307 0.73 30.01 -10.89
N THR A 308 1.39 29.57 -9.79
CA THR A 308 2.46 28.56 -9.86
C THR A 308 1.93 27.15 -10.18
N LEU A 309 0.61 26.93 -10.13
CA LEU A 309 0.03 25.65 -10.53
C LEU A 309 0.14 25.47 -12.04
N THR A 310 0.72 24.34 -12.42
CA THR A 310 0.74 23.88 -13.81
C THR A 310 -0.25 22.73 -13.99
N SER A 311 -0.80 22.55 -15.19
CA SER A 311 -1.65 21.38 -15.47
C SER A 311 -0.80 20.11 -15.59
N GLY A 312 -1.31 18.99 -15.10
CA GLY A 312 -0.71 17.68 -15.31
C GLY A 312 -1.76 16.57 -15.32
N GLN A 313 -1.28 15.34 -15.43
CA GLN A 313 -2.12 14.15 -15.41
C GLN A 313 -1.41 12.99 -14.72
N LEU A 314 -2.15 12.25 -13.89
CA LEU A 314 -1.77 10.93 -13.38
C LEU A 314 -2.55 9.87 -14.14
N LYS A 315 -1.86 8.88 -14.69
CA LYS A 315 -2.50 7.76 -15.39
C LYS A 315 -1.79 6.46 -15.09
N SER A 316 -2.53 5.36 -15.10
CA SER A 316 -1.94 4.03 -15.19
C SER A 316 -1.81 3.62 -16.65
N SER A 317 -0.59 3.29 -17.09
CA SER A 317 -0.37 2.68 -18.41
C SER A 317 -0.83 1.22 -18.47
N ASN A 318 -0.79 0.52 -17.34
CA ASN A 318 -0.98 -0.94 -17.30
C ASN A 318 -2.33 -1.35 -16.71
N TYR A 319 -2.97 -0.46 -15.97
CA TYR A 319 -4.28 -0.68 -15.36
C TYR A 319 -5.20 0.49 -15.69
N SER A 320 -5.18 0.96 -16.95
CA SER A 320 -5.98 2.11 -17.39
C SER A 320 -7.49 1.90 -17.23
N LYS A 321 -7.94 0.64 -17.24
CA LYS A 321 -9.34 0.27 -16.94
C LYS A 321 -9.70 0.47 -15.46
N SER A 322 -8.77 0.17 -14.54
CA SER A 322 -8.95 0.36 -13.10
C SER A 322 -8.76 1.82 -12.69
N PHE A 323 -7.76 2.46 -13.29
CA PHE A 323 -7.33 3.79 -12.93
C PHE A 323 -7.44 4.71 -14.15
N PRO A 324 -8.61 5.35 -14.33
CA PRO A 324 -8.76 6.34 -15.38
C PRO A 324 -7.76 7.49 -15.15
N ALA A 325 -7.36 8.14 -16.23
CA ALA A 325 -6.44 9.25 -16.14
C ALA A 325 -7.08 10.41 -15.34
N LEU A 326 -6.38 10.88 -14.31
CA LEU A 326 -6.79 11.99 -13.47
C LEU A 326 -6.01 13.24 -13.87
N SER A 327 -6.70 14.24 -14.42
CA SER A 327 -6.12 15.55 -14.71
C SER A 327 -6.24 16.46 -13.49
N GLY A 328 -5.26 17.33 -13.27
CA GLY A 328 -5.26 18.24 -12.13
C GLY A 328 -4.13 19.26 -12.18
N GLY A 329 -3.98 20.02 -11.09
CA GLY A 329 -2.86 20.91 -10.89
C GLY A 329 -1.62 20.17 -10.38
N VAL A 330 -0.44 20.72 -10.65
CA VAL A 330 0.84 20.29 -10.09
C VAL A 330 1.49 21.53 -9.48
N ASP A 331 1.73 21.48 -8.17
CA ASP A 331 2.47 22.50 -7.44
C ASP A 331 3.89 22.00 -7.17
N LYS A 332 4.84 22.34 -8.04
CA LYS A 332 6.25 21.94 -7.88
C LYS A 332 6.95 22.89 -6.92
N LEU A 333 7.13 22.48 -5.67
CA LEU A 333 7.86 23.27 -4.68
C LEU A 333 9.34 23.44 -5.11
N PRO A 334 9.89 24.66 -5.04
CA PRO A 334 11.30 24.89 -5.31
C PRO A 334 12.19 24.16 -4.27
N ALA A 335 13.42 23.87 -4.68
CA ALA A 335 14.44 23.37 -3.76
C ALA A 335 14.86 24.47 -2.78
N LEU A 336 15.26 24.07 -1.57
CA LEU A 336 15.93 24.94 -0.60
C LEU A 336 17.39 24.48 -0.47
N GLY A 337 18.33 25.41 -0.45
CA GLY A 337 19.74 25.14 -0.19
C GLY A 337 19.99 24.74 1.26
N ASP A 338 19.23 25.31 2.21
CA ASP A 338 19.27 24.93 3.62
C ASP A 338 18.19 23.89 3.98
N SER A 339 18.57 22.61 3.99
CA SER A 339 17.67 21.51 4.36
C SER A 339 17.21 21.54 5.82
N SER A 340 17.91 22.27 6.70
CA SER A 340 17.55 22.38 8.12
C SER A 340 16.22 23.12 8.33
N ILE A 341 15.80 23.94 7.36
CA ILE A 341 14.47 24.57 7.33
C ILE A 341 13.38 23.50 7.27
N LEU A 342 13.51 22.57 6.33
CA LEU A 342 12.55 21.49 6.09
C LEU A 342 12.52 20.49 7.24
N GLN A 343 13.69 20.14 7.77
CA GLN A 343 13.81 19.26 8.93
C GLN A 343 13.13 19.88 10.17
N ALA A 344 13.29 21.18 10.39
CA ALA A 344 12.60 21.86 11.49
C ALA A 344 11.07 21.86 11.31
N LEU A 345 10.60 22.06 10.08
CA LEU A 345 9.18 21.96 9.77
C LEU A 345 8.64 20.55 10.04
N LEU A 346 9.25 19.51 9.46
CA LEU A 346 8.80 18.12 9.64
C LEU A 346 8.91 17.62 11.10
N SER A 347 9.82 18.18 11.90
CA SER A 347 10.01 17.78 13.30
C SER A 347 9.07 18.43 14.30
N SER A 348 8.48 19.59 13.97
CA SER A 348 7.77 20.44 14.94
C SER A 348 6.32 20.75 14.57
N GLU A 349 5.94 20.56 13.31
CA GLU A 349 4.58 20.85 12.87
C GLU A 349 3.64 19.67 13.14
N PRO A 350 2.45 19.92 13.74
CA PRO A 350 1.52 18.87 14.06
C PRO A 350 0.88 18.29 12.80
N PHE A 351 0.83 16.97 12.73
CA PHE A 351 0.10 16.24 11.70
C PHE A 351 -1.40 16.38 11.94
N ARG A 352 -2.11 16.85 10.92
CA ARG A 352 -3.54 17.13 10.90
C ARG A 352 -4.17 16.46 9.69
N SER A 353 -5.44 16.08 9.81
CA SER A 353 -6.21 15.52 8.70
C SER A 353 -6.23 16.48 7.50
N ALA A 354 -5.90 15.94 6.34
CA ALA A 354 -6.03 16.55 5.03
C ALA A 354 -7.28 16.04 4.29
N LYS A 355 -8.17 15.26 4.95
CA LYS A 355 -9.41 14.77 4.36
C LYS A 355 -10.25 15.92 3.83
N ASN A 356 -10.65 15.81 2.56
CA ASN A 356 -11.40 16.83 1.82
C ASN A 356 -10.73 18.22 1.75
N LYS A 357 -9.41 18.32 1.97
CA LYS A 357 -8.66 19.58 1.82
C LYS A 357 -7.98 19.64 0.46
N VAL A 358 -8.09 20.79 -0.20
CA VAL A 358 -7.33 21.10 -1.42
C VAL A 358 -6.02 21.75 -0.97
N TRP A 359 -4.88 21.23 -1.42
CA TRP A 359 -3.58 21.80 -1.11
C TRP A 359 -3.47 23.23 -1.65
N LYS A 360 -3.80 23.39 -2.94
CA LYS A 360 -3.76 24.66 -3.66
C LYS A 360 -4.69 24.61 -4.87
N GLN A 361 -5.25 25.76 -5.25
CA GLN A 361 -6.18 25.89 -6.38
C GLN A 361 -5.92 27.17 -7.19
N SER A 362 -6.11 27.08 -8.51
CA SER A 362 -6.08 28.21 -9.46
C SER A 362 -7.07 27.97 -10.58
N GLY A 363 -8.16 28.74 -10.61
CA GLY A 363 -9.29 28.48 -11.52
C GLY A 363 -9.84 27.06 -11.34
N SER A 364 -9.82 26.27 -12.43
CA SER A 364 -10.23 24.85 -12.44
C SER A 364 -9.12 23.88 -12.00
N LEU A 365 -7.86 24.31 -11.94
CA LEU A 365 -6.75 23.47 -11.50
C LEU A 365 -6.78 23.35 -9.97
N LYS A 366 -6.93 22.11 -9.49
CA LYS A 366 -6.81 21.74 -8.08
C LYS A 366 -5.69 20.73 -7.93
N THR A 367 -4.90 20.88 -6.88
CA THR A 367 -4.00 19.83 -6.40
C THR A 367 -4.27 19.55 -4.93
N TYR A 368 -4.11 18.31 -4.52
CA TYR A 368 -4.35 17.84 -3.15
C TYR A 368 -3.06 17.61 -2.35
N ALA A 369 -1.89 17.79 -2.96
CA ALA A 369 -0.57 17.70 -2.34
C ALA A 369 0.47 18.46 -3.19
N PRO A 370 1.58 18.92 -2.61
CA PRO A 370 2.69 19.45 -3.40
C PRO A 370 3.42 18.32 -4.15
N SER A 371 4.25 18.71 -5.11
CA SER A 371 5.27 17.88 -5.74
C SER A 371 6.64 18.58 -5.62
N THR A 372 7.71 17.93 -6.05
CA THR A 372 9.02 18.57 -6.16
C THR A 372 9.92 17.80 -7.13
N ASP A 373 10.92 18.48 -7.67
CA ASP A 373 12.05 17.84 -8.37
C ASP A 373 13.31 17.75 -7.49
N ALA A 374 13.28 18.37 -6.29
CA ALA A 374 14.38 18.36 -5.34
C ALA A 374 14.65 16.96 -4.76
N SER A 375 15.89 16.70 -4.37
CA SER A 375 16.28 15.44 -3.69
C SER A 375 15.70 15.35 -2.27
N PHE A 376 15.44 16.48 -1.62
CA PHE A 376 14.82 16.55 -0.30
C PHE A 376 13.81 17.71 -0.22
N GLN A 377 12.59 17.41 0.19
CA GLN A 377 11.49 18.34 0.42
C GLN A 377 10.53 17.71 1.46
N ILE A 378 9.46 18.42 1.85
CA ILE A 378 8.38 17.90 2.70
C ILE A 378 7.59 16.75 2.06
N VAL A 379 7.85 16.41 0.80
CA VAL A 379 7.31 15.27 0.07
C VAL A 379 8.44 14.67 -0.77
N PRO A 380 8.37 13.39 -1.14
CA PRO A 380 9.41 12.76 -1.95
C PRO A 380 9.52 13.41 -3.35
N LYS A 381 10.67 13.22 -4.00
CA LYS A 381 10.87 13.65 -5.38
C LYS A 381 9.80 13.05 -6.29
N SER A 382 9.26 13.86 -7.19
CA SER A 382 8.20 13.50 -8.15
C SER A 382 6.92 12.98 -7.48
N TYR A 383 6.63 13.41 -6.24
CA TYR A 383 5.39 13.04 -5.56
C TYR A 383 4.17 13.48 -6.37
N ASN A 384 3.28 12.55 -6.70
CA ASN A 384 2.12 12.79 -7.57
C ASN A 384 0.77 12.53 -6.89
N ALA A 385 0.72 12.51 -5.55
CA ALA A 385 -0.56 12.40 -4.82
C ALA A 385 -1.44 13.64 -5.02
N GLY A 386 -0.88 14.73 -5.57
CA GLY A 386 -1.62 15.95 -5.89
C GLY A 386 -2.81 15.76 -6.83
N PHE A 387 -2.82 14.69 -7.63
CA PHE A 387 -3.94 14.37 -8.52
C PHE A 387 -5.11 13.65 -7.83
N VAL A 388 -4.94 13.21 -6.59
CA VAL A 388 -5.87 12.31 -5.91
C VAL A 388 -6.42 13.01 -4.68
N ALA A 389 -7.74 13.25 -4.67
CA ALA A 389 -8.39 13.82 -3.51
C ALA A 389 -8.24 12.90 -2.30
N VAL A 390 -8.07 13.48 -1.11
CA VAL A 390 -8.09 12.72 0.14
C VAL A 390 -9.56 12.51 0.55
N ASN A 391 -10.23 11.55 -0.08
CA ASN A 391 -11.60 11.15 0.26
C ASN A 391 -11.87 9.70 -0.14
N ASP A 392 -12.98 9.16 0.39
CA ASP A 392 -13.32 7.74 0.26
C ASP A 392 -13.53 7.34 -1.21
N GLN A 393 -14.12 8.24 -2.02
CA GLN A 393 -14.37 8.00 -3.44
C GLN A 393 -13.07 7.86 -4.25
N ALA A 394 -12.09 8.73 -4.03
CA ALA A 394 -10.84 8.71 -4.76
C ALA A 394 -10.00 7.48 -4.40
N CYS A 395 -10.01 7.06 -3.12
CA CYS A 395 -9.35 5.82 -2.72
C CYS A 395 -10.05 4.58 -3.30
N ALA A 396 -11.39 4.58 -3.35
CA ALA A 396 -12.13 3.47 -3.95
C ALA A 396 -11.75 3.19 -5.41
N LEU A 397 -11.30 4.19 -6.18
CA LEU A 397 -10.90 4.02 -7.59
C LEU A 397 -9.93 2.86 -7.81
N CYS A 398 -8.88 2.76 -6.99
CA CYS A 398 -7.93 1.63 -7.07
C CYS A 398 -8.42 0.44 -6.26
N HIS A 399 -8.98 0.69 -5.08
CA HIS A 399 -9.24 -0.34 -4.09
C HIS A 399 -10.43 -1.24 -4.45
N GLN A 400 -11.43 -0.73 -5.17
CA GLN A 400 -12.62 -1.50 -5.58
C GLN A 400 -12.31 -2.69 -6.48
N ASP A 401 -11.14 -2.68 -7.15
CA ASP A 401 -10.69 -3.72 -8.07
C ASP A 401 -9.90 -4.85 -7.35
N ALA A 402 -9.65 -4.74 -6.04
CA ALA A 402 -8.95 -5.75 -5.27
C ALA A 402 -9.66 -7.11 -5.30
N GLY A 403 -8.98 -8.19 -5.66
CA GLY A 403 -9.57 -9.52 -5.80
C GLY A 403 -10.06 -9.84 -7.21
N ARG A 404 -9.93 -8.89 -8.16
CA ARG A 404 -10.39 -9.02 -9.54
C ARG A 404 -9.43 -9.88 -10.35
N PRO A 405 -9.91 -10.84 -11.16
CA PRO A 405 -9.04 -11.65 -12.02
C PRO A 405 -8.19 -10.78 -12.95
N PHE A 406 -6.90 -11.10 -13.10
CA PHE A 406 -6.02 -10.28 -13.96
C PHE A 406 -6.39 -10.36 -15.44
N GLU A 407 -7.10 -11.42 -15.85
CA GLU A 407 -7.60 -11.57 -17.22
C GLU A 407 -8.55 -10.45 -17.66
N ASP A 408 -9.25 -9.80 -16.73
CA ASP A 408 -10.10 -8.64 -17.01
C ASP A 408 -9.28 -7.44 -17.52
N TYR A 409 -8.01 -7.36 -17.11
CA TYR A 409 -7.05 -6.37 -17.61
C TYR A 409 -6.37 -6.86 -18.88
N TYR A 410 -5.92 -8.12 -18.87
CA TYR A 410 -5.11 -8.71 -19.92
C TYR A 410 -5.52 -10.17 -20.15
N PHE A 411 -6.27 -10.46 -21.21
CA PHE A 411 -6.81 -11.81 -21.47
C PHE A 411 -5.74 -12.92 -21.49
N PHE A 412 -4.47 -12.60 -21.77
CA PHE A 412 -3.38 -13.58 -21.85
C PHE A 412 -2.73 -13.90 -20.49
N VAL A 413 -3.16 -13.28 -19.39
CA VAL A 413 -2.58 -13.49 -18.05
C VAL A 413 -3.51 -14.22 -17.08
N THR A 414 -4.50 -15.00 -17.57
CA THR A 414 -5.43 -15.79 -16.73
C THR A 414 -4.70 -16.64 -15.67
N LEU A 415 -3.51 -17.16 -15.99
CA LEU A 415 -2.67 -17.95 -15.08
C LEU A 415 -1.98 -17.14 -13.96
N TYR A 416 -2.16 -15.83 -13.92
CA TYR A 416 -1.69 -15.00 -12.78
C TYR A 416 -2.76 -14.87 -11.69
N GLY A 417 -3.93 -15.50 -11.84
CA GLY A 417 -4.99 -15.45 -10.84
C GLY A 417 -5.61 -14.06 -10.73
N GLU A 418 -5.60 -13.50 -9.52
CA GLU A 418 -6.32 -12.27 -9.20
C GLU A 418 -5.49 -11.22 -8.47
N LEU A 419 -5.85 -9.96 -8.70
CA LEU A 419 -5.36 -8.83 -7.92
C LEU A 419 -5.67 -9.08 -6.44
N TRP A 420 -4.77 -8.73 -5.53
CA TRP A 420 -4.87 -9.03 -4.09
C TRP A 420 -6.25 -8.90 -3.46
N GLY A 421 -6.60 -9.85 -2.58
CA GLY A 421 -7.54 -9.65 -1.47
C GLY A 421 -9.00 -9.38 -1.83
N GLY A 422 -9.91 -10.16 -1.24
CA GLY A 422 -11.36 -9.92 -1.29
C GLY A 422 -11.84 -8.70 -0.47
N ASP A 423 -10.92 -7.93 0.08
CA ASP A 423 -11.10 -7.02 1.22
C ASP A 423 -10.71 -5.57 0.93
N GLU A 424 -10.19 -5.31 -0.28
CA GLU A 424 -9.61 -4.02 -0.69
C GLU A 424 -8.32 -3.62 0.02
N THR A 425 -7.60 -4.51 0.70
CA THR A 425 -6.32 -4.20 1.34
C THR A 425 -5.15 -4.82 0.58
N PHE A 426 -4.17 -3.97 0.24
CA PHE A 426 -3.05 -4.36 -0.60
C PHE A 426 -1.81 -4.78 0.21
N THR A 427 -1.62 -4.26 1.42
CA THR A 427 -0.36 -4.49 2.15
C THR A 427 -0.39 -5.70 3.08
N TRP A 428 -1.45 -6.52 3.06
CA TRP A 428 -1.66 -7.57 4.05
C TRP A 428 -2.12 -8.90 3.45
N HIS A 429 -1.64 -10.01 4.02
CA HIS A 429 -2.18 -11.36 3.80
C HIS A 429 -1.91 -12.26 5.01
N PRO A 430 -2.66 -13.36 5.18
CA PRO A 430 -2.53 -14.23 6.36
C PRO A 430 -1.55 -15.41 6.19
N PHE A 431 -0.90 -15.56 5.03
CA PHE A 431 -0.09 -16.73 4.72
C PHE A 431 1.34 -16.72 5.30
N GLU A 432 1.86 -17.90 5.61
CA GLU A 432 3.24 -18.12 6.04
C GLU A 432 4.24 -17.86 4.91
N THR A 433 4.94 -16.71 4.97
CA THR A 433 5.93 -16.31 3.97
C THR A 433 7.04 -17.35 3.75
N SER A 434 7.48 -18.03 4.81
CA SER A 434 8.55 -19.03 4.75
C SER A 434 8.24 -20.24 3.87
N LYS A 435 6.98 -20.40 3.42
CA LYS A 435 6.59 -21.43 2.45
C LYS A 435 6.89 -21.07 1.00
N PHE A 436 7.06 -19.78 0.70
CA PHE A 436 7.25 -19.31 -0.67
C PHE A 436 8.41 -18.32 -0.83
N VAL A 437 8.90 -17.67 0.23
CA VAL A 437 10.11 -16.85 0.20
C VAL A 437 11.03 -17.25 1.36
N ALA A 438 12.31 -17.47 1.05
CA ALA A 438 13.36 -17.71 2.01
C ALA A 438 13.75 -16.42 2.74
N SER A 439 14.46 -16.55 3.86
CA SER A 439 14.95 -15.39 4.64
C SER A 439 15.90 -14.47 3.86
N ASP A 440 16.54 -14.99 2.80
CA ASP A 440 17.41 -14.22 1.89
C ASP A 440 16.65 -13.53 0.74
N GLY A 441 15.31 -13.65 0.72
CA GLY A 441 14.45 -13.10 -0.33
C GLY A 441 14.29 -13.99 -1.56
N ARG A 442 14.99 -15.14 -1.63
CA ARG A 442 14.86 -16.08 -2.74
C ARG A 442 13.52 -16.80 -2.70
N VAL A 443 12.88 -16.95 -3.85
CA VAL A 443 11.63 -17.68 -3.96
C VAL A 443 11.87 -19.18 -3.82
N LEU A 444 11.11 -19.85 -2.94
CA LEU A 444 11.34 -21.25 -2.54
C LEU A 444 10.53 -22.27 -3.34
N ASN A 445 9.23 -22.05 -3.50
CA ASN A 445 8.34 -23.01 -4.14
C ASN A 445 7.16 -22.33 -4.85
N PHE A 446 6.88 -22.80 -6.07
CA PHE A 446 5.78 -22.36 -6.94
C PHE A 446 4.75 -23.45 -7.23
N ASN A 447 5.04 -24.68 -6.85
CA ASN A 447 4.20 -25.83 -7.09
C ASN A 447 3.50 -26.19 -5.79
N TYR A 448 2.27 -26.69 -5.90
CA TYR A 448 1.40 -27.04 -4.78
C TYR A 448 0.89 -25.83 -4.00
N ASP A 449 -0.29 -25.99 -3.40
CA ASP A 449 -0.92 -24.96 -2.58
C ASP A 449 -0.07 -24.65 -1.33
N ASN A 450 0.72 -23.58 -1.42
CA ASN A 450 1.61 -23.09 -0.37
C ASN A 450 0.92 -22.10 0.59
N ARG A 451 -0.39 -21.87 0.45
CA ARG A 451 -1.19 -20.92 1.26
C ARG A 451 -1.52 -21.47 2.65
N LYS A 452 -0.49 -21.62 3.48
CA LYS A 452 -0.67 -22.00 4.88
C LYS A 452 -0.96 -20.77 5.74
N ILE A 453 -2.06 -20.79 6.50
CA ILE A 453 -2.39 -19.73 7.46
C ILE A 453 -1.33 -19.67 8.56
N ARG A 454 -0.87 -18.45 8.85
CA ARG A 454 0.08 -18.13 9.92
C ARG A 454 -0.41 -18.59 11.28
N GLN A 455 0.31 -19.53 11.88
CA GLN A 455 -0.04 -20.06 13.20
C GLN A 455 0.14 -19.05 14.32
N ASP A 456 1.09 -18.11 14.20
CA ASP A 456 1.25 -17.01 15.14
C ASP A 456 0.06 -16.04 15.08
N PHE A 457 -0.57 -15.87 13.91
CA PHE A 457 -1.79 -15.07 13.80
C PHE A 457 -2.98 -15.74 14.49
N VAL A 458 -3.11 -17.06 14.33
CA VAL A 458 -4.15 -17.85 15.01
C VAL A 458 -3.93 -17.83 16.52
N ALA A 459 -2.70 -18.08 16.98
CA ALA A 459 -2.34 -18.08 18.40
C ALA A 459 -2.52 -16.70 19.06
N GLY A 460 -2.22 -15.62 18.33
CA GLY A 460 -2.45 -14.24 18.78
C GLY A 460 -3.92 -13.81 18.75
N GLY A 461 -4.83 -14.64 18.24
CA GLY A 461 -6.25 -14.32 18.11
C GLY A 461 -6.53 -13.17 17.14
N VAL A 462 -5.63 -12.91 16.18
CA VAL A 462 -5.82 -11.87 15.15
C VAL A 462 -6.44 -12.42 13.87
N ILE A 463 -6.46 -13.74 13.72
CA ILE A 463 -7.18 -14.41 12.64
C ILE A 463 -7.92 -15.66 13.14
N GLU A 464 -9.11 -15.93 12.61
CA GLU A 464 -9.83 -17.18 12.84
C GLU A 464 -10.62 -17.64 11.60
N GLN A 465 -10.97 -18.93 11.53
CA GLN A 465 -11.80 -19.45 10.44
C GLN A 465 -13.24 -18.96 10.60
N TYR A 466 -13.87 -18.52 9.51
CA TYR A 466 -15.22 -17.99 9.53
C TYR A 466 -16.26 -19.01 10.04
N SER A 467 -17.17 -18.55 10.90
CA SER A 467 -18.36 -19.27 11.34
C SER A 467 -19.50 -18.29 11.56
N GLN A 468 -20.66 -18.55 10.95
CA GLN A 468 -21.83 -17.66 11.03
C GLN A 468 -22.33 -17.43 12.47
N SER A 469 -22.21 -18.44 13.34
CA SER A 469 -22.64 -18.32 14.75
C SER A 469 -21.71 -17.45 15.60
N LYS A 470 -20.46 -17.25 15.15
CA LYS A 470 -19.45 -16.44 15.85
C LYS A 470 -19.27 -15.05 15.25
N HIS A 471 -19.53 -14.90 13.94
CA HIS A 471 -19.22 -13.69 13.18
C HIS A 471 -20.50 -13.07 12.61
N PRO A 472 -21.24 -12.30 13.43
CA PRO A 472 -22.50 -11.71 12.99
C PRO A 472 -22.28 -10.68 11.88
N ALA A 473 -23.22 -10.61 10.93
CA ALA A 473 -23.16 -9.70 9.79
C ALA A 473 -23.18 -8.21 10.13
N THR A 474 -23.50 -7.86 11.38
CA THR A 474 -23.42 -6.49 11.92
C THR A 474 -21.99 -6.04 12.20
N VAL A 475 -21.06 -6.98 12.35
CA VAL A 475 -19.63 -6.74 12.57
C VAL A 475 -18.81 -7.21 11.37
N TYR A 476 -19.18 -8.34 10.78
CA TYR A 476 -18.47 -9.02 9.70
C TYR A 476 -19.33 -9.06 8.44
N LYS A 477 -19.10 -8.13 7.52
CA LYS A 477 -19.79 -8.10 6.23
C LYS A 477 -18.78 -8.06 5.10
N GLN A 478 -19.02 -8.80 4.02
CA GLN A 478 -18.25 -8.66 2.79
C GLN A 478 -18.54 -7.32 2.12
N ILE A 479 -17.53 -6.76 1.45
CA ILE A 479 -17.70 -5.57 0.61
C ILE A 479 -18.37 -6.01 -0.70
N VAL A 480 -19.46 -5.35 -1.08
CA VAL A 480 -20.15 -5.62 -2.34
C VAL A 480 -19.38 -4.96 -3.48
N ARG A 481 -19.22 -5.67 -4.59
CA ARG A 481 -18.42 -5.24 -5.73
C ARG A 481 -19.22 -5.31 -7.02
N SER A 482 -18.87 -4.44 -7.96
CA SER A 482 -19.49 -4.41 -9.30
C SER A 482 -19.01 -5.53 -10.20
N TRP A 483 -17.86 -6.12 -9.90
CA TRP A 483 -17.37 -7.34 -10.53
C TRP A 483 -17.52 -8.49 -9.53
N THR A 484 -18.26 -9.52 -9.93
CA THR A 484 -18.45 -10.77 -9.16
C THR A 484 -18.27 -11.97 -10.08
N ASN A 485 -17.41 -11.84 -11.08
CA ASN A 485 -17.17 -12.90 -12.04
C ASN A 485 -16.28 -13.98 -11.42
N PHE A 486 -16.87 -14.77 -10.54
CA PHE A 486 -16.28 -15.99 -9.97
C PHE A 486 -16.56 -17.21 -10.86
N LYS A 487 -16.93 -17.02 -12.13
CA LYS A 487 -17.18 -18.15 -13.05
C LYS A 487 -15.92 -18.96 -13.36
N TYR A 488 -14.76 -18.48 -12.94
CA TYR A 488 -13.46 -19.12 -13.13
C TYR A 488 -13.01 -19.85 -11.90
#